data_AF-A0A1L0DET5-F1
#
_entry.id   AF-A0A1L0DET5-F1
#
_cell.length_a   1.000
_cell.length_b   1.000
_cell.length_c   1.000
_cell.angle_alpha   90.00
_cell.angle_beta   90.00
_cell.angle_gamma   90.00
#
_symmetry.space_group_name_H-M   'P 1'
#
loop_
_entity.id
_entity.type
_entity.pdbx_description
1 polymer ?
#
loop_
_entity_poly.entity_id
_entity_poly.type
_entity_poly.pdbx_seq_one_letter_code
_entity_poly.pdbx_strand_id
1 'polypeptide(L)'
;MVLSSSAFQKSLFRGYKHVNAVNSYYLDDDMRRSIELRKVGINMLNYHLDEYDNNSEFEDNDGYDTYMMLALILQVQLDNAFGVFENYELIFAIGDFILNKKAKDAFSPVAKYLRNVFHVINIFYESTQAINFFNFAISEKERNLKYLDLNENYDLIRDDSSYEKEDDFESDNESIQRKHKDIRVAALSDKSHPFSFTVYFNKNTESELSASEEPTEAESKEENSKKSSRKRQIQTPLTPLLKDASMYVSWGLPKSLIQLLHEVTQLANHKNVFQSKGVTPRNFPRLCAELEDKIMNWNVEDYWKLHHNEFNPISNVATKVFISSFHEGLFYYVTSFQNALLVYYKRLIPGNPIQAYQKNIEKSLEAMEKLLGLDAKEKVQFSPSFWPLLICGCDIDLPKRADLQERCQNLWKFECFKKYNYWRSKQILYEIWSRRTQEGENLGFMDMIREWDIVLCLG
;
A
#
# COMPACT_ATOMS: atom_id res chain seq x y z
N MET A 1 -0.50 -22.38 4.18
CA MET A 1 -1.41 -21.24 3.89
C MET A 1 -2.30 -21.47 2.67
N VAL A 2 -1.78 -21.79 1.47
CA VAL A 2 -2.62 -22.04 0.26
C VAL A 2 -3.70 -23.10 0.50
N LEU A 3 -3.36 -24.23 1.13
CA LEU A 3 -4.33 -25.28 1.47
C LEU A 3 -5.43 -24.80 2.43
N SER A 4 -5.08 -23.93 3.39
CA SER A 4 -6.05 -23.32 4.30
C SER A 4 -7.04 -22.43 3.52
N SER A 5 -6.54 -21.61 2.59
CA SER A 5 -7.38 -20.74 1.76
C SER A 5 -8.32 -21.54 0.85
N SER A 6 -7.82 -22.61 0.22
CA SER A 6 -8.65 -23.50 -0.59
C SER A 6 -9.75 -24.20 0.22
N ALA A 7 -9.43 -24.69 1.43
CA ALA A 7 -10.41 -25.31 2.32
C ALA A 7 -11.47 -24.29 2.80
N PHE A 8 -11.06 -23.06 3.09
CA PHE A 8 -11.96 -21.96 3.45
C PHE A 8 -12.95 -21.64 2.31
N GLN A 9 -12.45 -21.48 1.08
CA GLN A 9 -13.30 -21.24 -0.08
C GLN A 9 -14.29 -22.37 -0.32
N LYS A 10 -13.85 -23.63 -0.19
CA LYS A 10 -14.76 -24.79 -0.30
C LYS A 10 -15.87 -24.76 0.74
N SER A 11 -15.55 -24.38 1.99
CA SER A 11 -16.54 -24.23 3.05
C SER A 11 -17.56 -23.12 2.73
N LEU A 12 -17.08 -21.96 2.25
CA LEU A 12 -17.95 -20.86 1.81
C LEU A 12 -18.90 -21.27 0.68
N PHE A 13 -18.40 -21.95 -0.35
CA PHE A 13 -19.21 -22.42 -1.48
C PHE A 13 -20.27 -23.44 -1.07
N ARG A 14 -19.99 -24.25 -0.05
CA ARG A 14 -20.94 -25.25 0.45
C ARG A 14 -22.10 -24.63 1.24
N GLY A 15 -21.96 -23.40 1.73
CA GLY A 15 -23.06 -22.63 2.31
C GLY A 15 -23.75 -23.27 3.53
N TYR A 16 -23.17 -24.32 4.11
CA TYR A 16 -23.80 -25.09 5.18
C TYR A 16 -23.74 -24.32 6.51
N LYS A 17 -24.66 -23.38 6.69
CA LYS A 17 -25.17 -23.05 8.03
C LYS A 17 -26.15 -24.15 8.44
N HIS A 18 -25.65 -25.33 8.80
CA HIS A 18 -26.50 -26.40 9.31
C HIS A 18 -26.90 -26.07 10.75
N VAL A 19 -28.18 -25.72 10.91
CA VAL A 19 -28.85 -25.57 12.21
C VAL A 19 -29.28 -26.97 12.66
N ASN A 20 -28.75 -27.44 13.79
CA ASN A 20 -29.33 -28.57 14.50
C ASN A 20 -30.46 -28.09 15.41
N ALA A 21 -31.38 -28.98 15.79
CA ALA A 21 -32.54 -28.69 16.66
C ALA A 21 -32.16 -28.16 18.07
N VAL A 22 -30.87 -28.18 18.39
CA VAL A 22 -30.25 -27.60 19.57
C VAL A 22 -29.29 -26.54 19.03
N ASN A 23 -29.37 -25.29 19.49
CA ASN A 23 -28.57 -24.13 19.06
C ASN A 23 -27.03 -24.28 19.24
N SER A 24 -26.44 -25.37 18.77
CA SER A 24 -25.01 -25.65 18.74
C SER A 24 -24.54 -25.46 17.30
N TYR A 25 -23.77 -24.41 17.05
CA TYR A 25 -23.12 -24.16 15.77
C TYR A 25 -22.17 -25.33 15.44
N TYR A 26 -22.47 -26.12 14.40
CA TYR A 26 -21.54 -27.14 13.91
C TYR A 26 -20.58 -26.50 12.90
N LEU A 27 -19.28 -26.56 13.20
CA LEU A 27 -18.22 -26.09 12.31
C LEU A 27 -17.99 -27.14 11.21
N ASP A 28 -18.16 -26.75 9.95
CA ASP A 28 -17.87 -27.57 8.77
C ASP A 28 -16.45 -28.18 8.85
N ASP A 29 -16.29 -29.42 8.41
CA ASP A 29 -14.99 -30.11 8.46
C ASP A 29 -13.94 -29.40 7.60
N ASP A 30 -14.34 -28.80 6.47
CA ASP A 30 -13.42 -28.01 5.64
C ASP A 30 -13.04 -26.69 6.32
N MET A 31 -13.96 -26.07 7.07
CA MET A 31 -13.66 -24.90 7.90
C MET A 31 -12.71 -25.26 9.05
N ARG A 32 -12.93 -26.41 9.71
CA ARG A 32 -12.04 -26.93 10.76
C ARG A 32 -10.63 -27.15 10.23
N ARG A 33 -10.50 -27.85 9.10
CA ARG A 33 -9.21 -28.06 8.41
C ARG A 33 -8.56 -26.74 8.04
N SER A 34 -9.33 -25.77 7.54
CA SER A 34 -8.80 -24.45 7.19
C SER A 34 -8.19 -23.75 8.41
N ILE A 35 -8.88 -23.78 9.56
CA ILE A 35 -8.40 -23.18 10.81
C ILE A 35 -7.13 -23.89 11.30
N GLU A 36 -7.10 -25.22 11.31
CA GLU A 36 -5.91 -25.99 11.72
C GLU A 36 -4.71 -25.69 10.83
N LEU A 37 -4.90 -25.69 9.51
CA LEU A 37 -3.84 -25.35 8.55
C LEU A 37 -3.40 -23.89 8.64
N ARG A 38 -4.30 -22.96 9.01
CA ARG A 38 -3.94 -21.57 9.32
C ARG A 38 -3.04 -21.51 10.55
N LYS A 39 -3.41 -22.20 11.63
CA LYS A 39 -2.62 -22.26 12.88
C LYS A 39 -1.21 -22.79 12.63
N VAL A 40 -1.06 -23.87 11.86
CA VAL A 40 0.26 -24.39 11.48
C VAL A 40 1.03 -23.36 10.65
N GLY A 41 0.37 -22.72 9.69
CA GLY A 41 0.97 -21.71 8.82
C GLY A 41 1.48 -20.48 9.58
N ILE A 42 0.68 -19.92 10.48
CA ILE A 42 1.09 -18.76 11.28
C ILE A 42 2.18 -19.12 12.28
N ASN A 43 2.15 -20.31 12.88
CA ASN A 43 3.22 -20.74 13.79
C ASN A 43 4.57 -20.86 13.06
N MET A 44 4.59 -21.41 11.85
CA MET A 44 5.79 -21.46 11.01
C MET A 44 6.23 -20.06 10.60
N LEU A 45 5.29 -19.19 10.22
CA LEU A 45 5.62 -17.81 9.83
C LEU A 45 6.20 -17.04 11.02
N ASN A 46 5.59 -17.11 12.20
CA ASN A 46 6.08 -16.45 13.41
C ASN A 46 7.50 -16.86 13.76
N TYR A 47 7.83 -18.15 13.66
CA TYR A 47 9.22 -18.60 13.82
C TYR A 47 10.17 -17.88 12.86
N HIS A 48 9.80 -17.77 11.59
CA HIS A 48 10.60 -17.05 10.60
C HIS A 48 10.59 -15.52 10.80
N LEU A 49 9.51 -14.93 11.31
CA LEU A 49 9.44 -13.51 11.65
C LEU A 49 10.39 -13.21 12.82
N ASP A 50 10.36 -14.03 13.87
CA ASP A 50 11.24 -13.91 15.04
C ASP A 50 12.70 -14.11 14.65
N GLU A 51 13.02 -15.11 13.82
CA GLU A 51 14.39 -15.27 13.33
C GLU A 51 14.84 -14.09 12.46
N TYR A 52 13.96 -13.55 11.62
CA TYR A 52 14.27 -12.42 10.74
C TYR A 52 14.48 -11.11 11.51
N ASP A 53 13.73 -10.90 12.58
CA ASP A 53 13.90 -9.74 13.47
C ASP A 53 15.22 -9.84 14.28
N ASN A 54 15.60 -11.06 14.70
CA ASN A 54 16.81 -11.29 15.48
C ASN A 54 18.11 -11.35 14.65
N ASN A 55 18.05 -11.86 13.41
CA ASN A 55 19.21 -12.10 12.55
C ASN A 55 19.07 -11.33 11.23
N SER A 56 19.56 -10.09 11.20
CA SER A 56 19.58 -9.25 9.99
C SER A 56 20.60 -9.72 8.93
N GLU A 57 21.47 -10.68 9.27
CA GLU A 57 22.51 -11.27 8.42
C GLU A 57 22.14 -12.69 7.94
N PHE A 58 20.90 -12.91 7.50
CA PHE A 58 20.63 -14.11 6.71
C PHE A 58 21.54 -14.12 5.48
N GLU A 59 22.29 -15.20 5.29
CA GLU A 59 23.00 -15.46 4.03
C GLU A 59 22.01 -15.23 2.89
N ASP A 60 22.41 -14.46 1.87
CA ASP A 60 21.60 -14.16 0.68
C ASP A 60 21.35 -15.48 -0.06
N ASN A 61 20.40 -16.26 0.45
CA ASN A 61 19.99 -17.53 -0.10
C ASN A 61 18.98 -17.23 -1.20
N ASP A 62 19.27 -17.69 -2.41
CA ASP A 62 18.55 -17.33 -3.64
C ASP A 62 17.03 -17.60 -3.51
N GLY A 63 16.28 -16.56 -3.12
CA GLY A 63 14.82 -16.57 -3.10
C GLY A 63 14.14 -16.58 -1.73
N TYR A 64 14.85 -16.62 -0.59
CA TYR A 64 14.21 -16.61 0.74
C TYR A 64 13.26 -15.41 0.93
N ASP A 65 13.73 -14.20 0.63
CA ASP A 65 12.92 -12.97 0.68
C ASP A 65 11.66 -13.05 -0.21
N THR A 66 11.73 -13.79 -1.33
CA THR A 66 10.59 -13.98 -2.25
C THR A 66 9.55 -14.91 -1.64
N TYR A 67 9.98 -16.02 -1.03
CA TYR A 67 9.08 -16.94 -0.34
C TYR A 67 8.49 -16.32 0.93
N MET A 68 9.29 -15.54 1.66
CA MET A 68 8.84 -14.78 2.82
C MET A 68 7.76 -13.78 2.42
N MET A 69 7.98 -13.00 1.36
CA MET A 69 6.98 -12.08 0.82
C MET A 69 5.67 -12.79 0.42
N LEU A 70 5.77 -13.95 -0.25
CA LEU A 70 4.60 -14.76 -0.58
C LEU A 70 3.86 -15.23 0.69
N ALA A 71 4.58 -15.66 1.72
CA ALA A 71 4.00 -16.10 2.97
C ALA A 71 3.27 -14.95 3.70
N LEU A 72 3.86 -13.76 3.74
CA LEU A 72 3.23 -12.55 4.29
C LEU A 72 1.92 -12.23 3.57
N ILE A 73 1.93 -12.18 2.23
CA ILE A 73 0.71 -11.90 1.43
C ILE A 73 -0.37 -12.95 1.71
N LEU A 74 -0.02 -14.23 1.70
CA LEU A 74 -0.98 -15.30 1.94
C LEU A 74 -1.55 -15.26 3.36
N GLN A 75 -0.73 -14.89 4.35
CA GLN A 75 -1.17 -14.73 5.73
C GLN A 75 -2.16 -13.56 5.86
N VAL A 76 -1.85 -12.40 5.29
CA VAL A 76 -2.76 -11.23 5.28
C VAL A 76 -4.11 -11.60 4.67
N GLN A 77 -4.11 -12.32 3.54
CA GLN A 77 -5.32 -12.76 2.86
C GLN A 77 -6.15 -13.73 3.70
N LEU A 78 -5.51 -14.67 4.40
CA LEU A 78 -6.21 -15.57 5.35
C LEU A 78 -6.77 -14.80 6.53
N ASP A 79 -6.01 -13.86 7.08
CA ASP A 79 -6.40 -13.07 8.23
C ASP A 79 -7.59 -12.17 7.93
N ASN A 80 -7.63 -11.57 6.74
CA ASN A 80 -8.80 -10.86 6.22
C ASN A 80 -10.01 -11.80 6.02
N ALA A 81 -9.78 -13.03 5.57
CA ALA A 81 -10.85 -14.00 5.35
C ALA A 81 -11.51 -14.45 6.68
N PHE A 82 -10.71 -14.66 7.72
CA PHE A 82 -11.19 -15.03 9.05
C PHE A 82 -11.62 -13.82 9.90
N GLY A 83 -11.12 -12.62 9.58
CA GLY A 83 -11.33 -11.40 10.37
C GLY A 83 -10.46 -11.37 11.63
N VAL A 84 -9.17 -11.76 11.50
CA VAL A 84 -8.15 -11.70 12.55
C VAL A 84 -7.20 -10.55 12.24
N PHE A 85 -6.92 -9.67 13.21
CA PHE A 85 -6.21 -8.39 12.96
C PHE A 85 -4.96 -8.20 13.83
N GLU A 86 -4.61 -9.19 14.66
CA GLU A 86 -3.62 -9.05 15.75
C GLU A 86 -2.17 -8.90 15.26
N ASN A 87 -1.82 -9.48 14.12
CA ASN A 87 -0.42 -9.60 13.68
C ASN A 87 -0.03 -8.65 12.53
N TYR A 88 -0.90 -7.71 12.14
CA TYR A 88 -0.63 -6.88 10.97
C TYR A 88 0.58 -5.97 11.14
N GLU A 89 0.79 -5.35 12.30
CA GLU A 89 1.92 -4.44 12.49
C GLU A 89 3.28 -5.11 12.24
N LEU A 90 3.50 -6.31 12.79
CA LEU A 90 4.74 -7.07 12.58
C LEU A 90 4.89 -7.55 11.13
N ILE A 91 3.82 -8.07 10.54
CA ILE A 91 3.80 -8.54 9.15
C ILE A 91 4.17 -7.41 8.18
N PHE A 92 3.58 -6.22 8.36
CA PHE A 92 3.85 -5.07 7.52
C PHE A 92 5.22 -4.46 7.77
N ALA A 93 5.70 -4.42 9.02
CA ALA A 93 7.04 -3.95 9.34
C ALA A 93 8.14 -4.79 8.67
N ILE A 94 8.04 -6.13 8.75
CA ILE A 94 9.01 -7.04 8.10
C ILE A 94 8.88 -6.98 6.58
N GLY A 95 7.64 -6.91 6.05
CA GLY A 95 7.43 -6.75 4.62
C GLY A 95 8.02 -5.44 4.06
N ASP A 96 7.87 -4.32 4.78
CA ASP A 96 8.51 -3.04 4.46
C ASP A 96 10.04 -3.14 4.45
N PHE A 97 10.61 -3.86 5.40
CA PHE A 97 12.06 -4.11 5.43
C PHE A 97 12.51 -4.85 4.16
N ILE A 98 11.79 -5.91 3.77
CA ILE A 98 12.09 -6.69 2.55
C ILE A 98 11.95 -5.82 1.29
N LEU A 99 10.91 -4.96 1.23
CA LEU A 99 10.72 -4.02 0.12
C LEU A 99 11.90 -3.06 -0.02
N ASN A 100 12.41 -2.53 1.10
CA ASN A 100 13.47 -1.53 1.13
C ASN A 100 14.89 -2.10 0.99
N LYS A 101 15.08 -3.42 1.14
CA LYS A 101 16.37 -4.08 0.92
C LYS A 101 16.84 -3.87 -0.52
N LYS A 102 18.05 -3.30 -0.68
CA LYS A 102 18.68 -3.07 -1.99
C LYS A 102 18.88 -4.40 -2.72
N ALA A 103 18.34 -4.49 -3.93
CA ALA A 103 18.56 -5.63 -4.79
C ALA A 103 20.03 -5.67 -5.21
N LYS A 104 20.77 -6.68 -4.79
CA LYS A 104 22.12 -6.93 -5.34
C LYS A 104 22.05 -7.52 -6.75
N ASP A 105 20.93 -8.15 -7.11
CA ASP A 105 20.67 -8.75 -8.42
C ASP A 105 19.30 -8.34 -9.00
N ALA A 106 19.17 -8.46 -10.33
CA ALA A 106 17.91 -8.25 -11.02
C ALA A 106 16.85 -9.25 -10.54
N PHE A 107 15.81 -8.75 -9.84
CA PHE A 107 14.72 -9.57 -9.32
C PHE A 107 14.09 -10.48 -10.37
N SER A 108 13.75 -11.70 -9.96
CA SER A 108 12.90 -12.58 -10.76
C SER A 108 11.54 -11.90 -11.04
N PRO A 109 10.87 -12.20 -12.17
CA PRO A 109 9.55 -11.65 -12.46
C PRO A 109 8.53 -11.89 -11.34
N VAL A 110 8.62 -13.05 -10.67
CA VAL A 110 7.79 -13.40 -9.52
C VAL A 110 8.09 -12.50 -8.32
N ALA A 111 9.37 -12.26 -8.01
CA ALA A 111 9.76 -11.36 -6.92
C ALA A 111 9.28 -9.92 -7.18
N LYS A 112 9.39 -9.42 -8.42
CA LYS A 112 8.84 -8.10 -8.80
C LYS A 112 7.32 -8.04 -8.59
N TYR A 113 6.61 -9.06 -9.06
CA TYR A 113 5.15 -9.15 -8.90
C TYR A 113 4.74 -9.15 -7.43
N LEU A 114 5.35 -10.01 -6.60
CA LEU A 114 5.04 -10.10 -5.18
C LEU A 114 5.36 -8.80 -4.43
N ARG A 115 6.48 -8.15 -4.74
CA ARG A 115 6.82 -6.83 -4.18
C ARG A 115 5.77 -5.78 -4.54
N ASN A 116 5.34 -5.72 -5.80
CA ASN A 116 4.32 -4.75 -6.21
C ASN A 116 2.96 -5.05 -5.57
N VAL A 117 2.55 -6.33 -5.49
CA VAL A 117 1.32 -6.75 -4.81
C VAL A 117 1.35 -6.37 -3.34
N PHE A 118 2.45 -6.68 -2.65
CA PHE A 118 2.61 -6.32 -1.25
C PHE A 118 2.63 -4.80 -1.04
N HIS A 119 3.27 -4.05 -1.94
CA HIS A 119 3.27 -2.59 -1.88
C HIS A 119 1.86 -2.00 -1.97
N VAL A 120 1.01 -2.48 -2.89
CA VAL A 120 -0.39 -2.05 -2.97
C VAL A 120 -1.14 -2.38 -1.66
N ILE A 121 -0.97 -3.60 -1.14
CA ILE A 121 -1.60 -4.02 0.12
C ILE A 121 -1.12 -3.16 1.29
N ASN A 122 0.17 -2.81 1.32
CA ASN A 122 0.75 -1.95 2.36
C ASN A 122 0.15 -0.54 2.32
N ILE A 123 -0.07 0.05 1.14
CA ILE A 123 -0.75 1.35 1.01
C ILE A 123 -2.16 1.30 1.61
N PHE A 124 -2.91 0.23 1.38
CA PHE A 124 -4.24 0.05 1.97
C PHE A 124 -4.18 -0.12 3.50
N TYR A 125 -3.19 -0.85 3.99
CA TYR A 125 -2.93 -0.99 5.42
C TYR A 125 -2.60 0.37 6.07
N GLU A 126 -1.64 1.10 5.53
CA GLU A 126 -1.23 2.44 6.00
C GLU A 126 -2.40 3.43 6.01
N SER A 127 -3.33 3.34 5.04
CA SER A 127 -4.51 4.20 4.99
C SER A 127 -5.50 3.99 6.15
N THR A 128 -5.32 2.94 6.94
CA THR A 128 -6.16 2.63 8.11
C THR A 128 -5.34 2.41 9.38
N GLN A 129 -4.04 2.72 9.36
CA GLN A 129 -3.18 2.62 10.52
C GLN A 129 -3.23 3.92 11.33
N ALA A 130 -3.44 3.82 12.63
CA ALA A 130 -3.23 4.94 13.54
C ALA A 130 -1.73 5.20 13.72
N ILE A 131 -1.31 6.44 13.56
CA ILE A 131 0.10 6.80 13.79
C ILE A 131 0.37 7.07 15.24
N ASN A 132 1.47 6.47 15.71
CA ASN A 132 2.20 6.91 16.89
C ASN A 132 3.61 7.39 16.51
N PHE A 133 4.23 8.22 17.36
CA PHE A 133 5.61 8.71 17.16
C PHE A 133 6.66 7.60 16.98
N PHE A 134 6.36 6.39 17.47
CA PHE A 134 7.20 5.21 17.30
C PHE A 134 7.07 4.59 15.90
N ASN A 135 5.90 4.68 15.28
CA ASN A 135 5.56 3.96 14.04
C ASN A 135 5.77 4.82 12.79
N PHE A 136 5.84 6.15 12.92
CA PHE A 136 6.00 7.04 11.79
C PHE A 136 6.95 8.20 12.08
N ALA A 137 7.93 8.38 11.20
CA ALA A 137 8.80 9.54 11.16
C ALA A 137 8.94 10.05 9.72
N ILE A 138 8.79 11.36 9.55
CA ILE A 138 9.04 12.02 8.25
C ILE A 138 10.49 11.76 7.86
N SER A 139 10.68 11.14 6.70
CA SER A 139 12.00 10.77 6.21
C SER A 139 12.89 12.01 6.04
N GLU A 140 14.21 11.86 6.22
CA GLU A 140 15.15 12.97 6.04
C GLU A 140 15.11 13.52 4.60
N LYS A 141 14.90 12.64 3.61
CA LYS A 141 14.71 13.04 2.20
C LYS A 141 13.51 13.95 2.02
N GLU A 142 12.34 13.57 2.55
CA GLU A 142 11.12 14.38 2.42
C GLU A 142 11.20 15.67 3.24
N ARG A 143 11.84 15.63 4.40
CA ARG A 143 12.12 16.85 5.17
C ARG A 143 12.97 17.82 4.35
N ASN A 144 14.00 17.32 3.68
CA ASN A 144 14.89 18.15 2.86
C ASN A 144 14.31 18.56 1.50
N LEU A 145 13.29 17.87 1.00
CA LEU A 145 12.65 18.21 -0.29
C LEU A 145 11.40 19.07 -0.12
N LYS A 146 10.52 18.68 0.80
CA LYS A 146 9.17 19.26 0.95
C LYS A 146 9.08 20.27 2.11
N TYR A 147 9.90 20.12 3.13
CA TYR A 147 9.80 20.85 4.40
C TYR A 147 11.16 21.39 4.88
N LEU A 148 11.93 22.00 3.97
CA LEU A 148 13.24 22.58 4.26
C LEU A 148 13.21 23.58 5.42
N ASP A 149 12.08 24.24 5.58
CA ASP A 149 11.77 25.22 6.63
C ASP A 149 11.64 24.63 8.04
N LEU A 150 11.54 23.30 8.17
CA LEU A 150 11.63 22.60 9.45
C LEU A 150 13.07 22.42 9.94
N ASN A 151 14.08 22.73 9.10
CA ASN A 151 15.47 22.69 9.51
C ASN A 151 15.84 23.95 10.29
N GLU A 152 16.47 23.80 11.45
CA GLU A 152 16.90 24.93 12.30
C GLU A 152 17.89 25.87 11.58
N ASN A 153 18.57 25.36 10.55
CA ASN A 153 19.51 26.11 9.71
C ASN A 153 18.90 26.56 8.36
N TYR A 154 17.58 26.79 8.30
CA TYR A 154 16.91 27.22 7.08
C TYR A 154 17.19 28.71 6.76
N ASP A 155 18.03 28.94 5.74
CA ASP A 155 18.34 30.28 5.24
C ASP A 155 17.27 30.78 4.25
N LEU A 156 16.60 31.89 4.61
CA LEU A 156 15.55 32.55 3.83
C LEU A 156 16.05 33.27 2.56
N ILE A 157 17.36 33.27 2.29
CA ILE A 157 18.02 34.09 1.25
C ILE A 157 18.50 33.25 0.06
N ARG A 158 18.31 31.92 0.07
CA ARG A 158 18.70 31.10 -1.10
C ARG A 158 17.74 31.34 -2.27
N ASP A 159 18.33 31.74 -3.41
CA ASP A 159 17.64 32.10 -4.66
C ASP A 159 16.55 31.09 -5.06
N ASP A 160 15.39 31.65 -5.39
CA ASP A 160 14.11 31.00 -5.72
C ASP A 160 14.11 30.21 -7.04
N SER A 161 15.29 29.88 -7.58
CA SER A 161 15.47 29.27 -8.91
C SER A 161 15.54 27.73 -8.89
N SER A 162 15.29 27.08 -7.76
CA SER A 162 15.44 25.62 -7.62
C SER A 162 14.12 24.83 -7.57
N TYR A 163 12.96 25.49 -7.68
CA TYR A 163 11.65 24.84 -7.59
C TYR A 163 11.08 24.28 -8.91
N GLU A 164 11.80 24.37 -10.04
CA GLU A 164 11.32 23.93 -11.36
C GLU A 164 12.08 22.73 -11.92
N LYS A 165 12.21 21.65 -11.14
CA LYS A 165 12.45 20.33 -11.72
C LYS A 165 11.41 19.35 -11.20
N GLU A 166 10.29 19.32 -11.92
CA GLU A 166 9.50 18.10 -12.05
C GLU A 166 10.37 17.10 -12.82
N ASP A 167 11.07 16.23 -12.10
CA ASP A 167 11.61 15.02 -12.71
C ASP A 167 10.46 14.01 -12.79
N ASP A 168 10.17 13.60 -14.03
CA ASP A 168 9.36 12.43 -14.34
C ASP A 168 9.75 11.28 -13.41
N PHE A 169 8.79 10.77 -12.64
CA PHE A 169 8.93 9.54 -11.85
C PHE A 169 9.02 8.34 -12.82
N GLU A 170 10.14 8.21 -13.52
CA GLU A 170 10.63 6.90 -13.90
C GLU A 170 10.86 6.13 -12.60
N SER A 171 10.05 5.09 -12.45
CA SER A 171 10.05 4.16 -11.32
C SER A 171 11.32 3.32 -11.33
N ASP A 172 12.46 3.95 -11.08
CA ASP A 172 13.67 3.24 -10.68
C ASP A 172 13.66 3.04 -9.16
N ASN A 173 13.85 1.77 -8.79
CA ASN A 173 13.91 1.26 -7.43
C ASN A 173 14.99 1.98 -6.60
N GLU A 174 14.70 3.14 -6.03
CA GLU A 174 15.56 3.76 -5.01
C GLU A 174 14.92 3.73 -3.62
N SER A 175 15.40 2.75 -2.85
CA SER A 175 15.28 2.55 -1.41
C SER A 175 14.98 3.82 -0.58
N ILE A 176 13.89 3.76 0.18
CA ILE A 176 13.59 4.64 1.30
C ILE A 176 14.57 4.28 2.42
N GLN A 177 15.58 5.11 2.65
CA GLN A 177 16.48 4.96 3.80
C GLN A 177 15.75 5.45 5.06
N ARG A 178 15.20 4.54 5.85
CA ARG A 178 14.94 4.76 7.28
C ARG A 178 16.20 4.30 8.02
N LYS A 179 17.01 5.23 8.52
CA LYS A 179 18.09 4.88 9.46
C LYS A 179 17.46 4.53 10.80
N HIS A 180 17.64 3.29 11.24
CA HIS A 180 17.37 2.89 12.62
C HIS A 180 18.24 3.74 13.57
N LYS A 181 17.62 4.37 14.56
CA LYS A 181 18.35 4.83 15.75
C LYS A 181 18.44 3.65 16.70
N ASP A 182 19.62 3.06 16.79
CA ASP A 182 19.97 2.13 17.87
C ASP A 182 19.82 2.87 19.21
N ILE A 183 18.80 2.53 20.00
CA ILE A 183 18.72 2.94 21.40
C ILE A 183 19.68 2.04 22.17
N ARG A 184 20.94 2.46 22.27
CA ARG A 184 21.88 1.93 23.27
C ARG A 184 21.68 2.70 24.56
N VAL A 185 21.15 2.03 25.58
CA VAL A 185 21.11 2.53 26.96
C VAL A 185 22.55 2.59 27.48
N ALA A 186 23.15 3.78 27.46
CA ALA A 186 24.47 4.01 28.03
C ALA A 186 24.34 4.16 29.55
N ALA A 187 24.87 3.18 30.28
CA ALA A 187 25.13 3.32 31.70
C ALA A 187 26.19 4.42 31.93
N LEU A 188 25.91 5.29 32.88
CA LEU A 188 26.77 6.38 33.35
C LEU A 188 28.14 5.85 33.82
N SER A 189 29.22 6.35 33.22
CA SER A 189 30.48 6.56 33.94
C SER A 189 31.30 7.68 33.30
N ASP A 190 31.48 8.75 34.06
CA ASP A 190 32.34 9.90 33.76
C ASP A 190 33.80 9.50 33.52
N LYS A 191 34.46 10.12 32.52
CA LYS A 191 35.67 10.98 32.67
C LYS A 191 36.31 11.35 31.31
N SER A 192 36.25 12.66 31.01
CA SER A 192 37.15 13.56 30.24
C SER A 192 38.18 13.03 29.21
N HIS A 193 38.15 13.66 28.02
CA HIS A 193 39.07 13.57 26.85
C HIS A 193 40.56 13.94 27.12
N PRO A 194 41.46 13.73 26.11
CA PRO A 194 41.72 14.84 25.18
C PRO A 194 41.83 14.44 23.68
N PHE A 195 41.59 15.46 22.85
CA PHE A 195 41.66 15.49 21.39
C PHE A 195 43.09 15.35 20.83
N SER A 196 43.24 14.61 19.73
CA SER A 196 44.37 14.81 18.80
C SER A 196 43.89 14.77 17.35
N PHE A 197 43.97 15.91 16.67
CA PHE A 197 43.82 16.04 15.23
C PHE A 197 45.12 15.57 14.55
N THR A 198 45.03 14.68 13.57
CA THR A 198 46.15 14.42 12.64
C THR A 198 45.70 14.77 11.23
N VAL A 199 46.35 15.79 10.67
CA VAL A 199 46.17 16.28 9.30
C VAL A 199 47.13 15.50 8.40
N TYR A 200 46.62 14.89 7.32
CA TYR A 200 47.46 14.29 6.27
C TYR A 200 47.56 15.25 5.08
N PHE A 201 48.80 15.60 4.69
CA PHE A 201 49.08 16.42 3.52
C PHE A 201 49.42 15.54 2.31
N ASN A 202 48.70 15.75 1.21
CA ASN A 202 49.02 15.19 -0.10
C ASN A 202 50.25 15.91 -0.70
N LYS A 203 51.23 15.15 -1.21
CA LYS A 203 52.27 15.66 -2.11
C LYS A 203 52.59 14.61 -3.19
N ASN A 204 52.29 14.97 -4.44
CA ASN A 204 52.76 14.29 -5.66
C ASN A 204 54.23 14.66 -5.94
N THR A 205 55.06 13.70 -6.37
CA THR A 205 55.94 13.80 -7.57
C THR A 205 56.70 12.47 -7.85
N GLU A 206 56.34 11.87 -8.99
CA GLU A 206 57.13 11.17 -10.05
C GLU A 206 58.59 10.66 -9.85
N SER A 207 58.74 9.35 -10.19
CA SER A 207 59.68 8.73 -11.18
C SER A 207 61.08 8.14 -10.82
N GLU A 208 61.30 6.94 -11.41
CA GLU A 208 62.53 6.22 -11.84
C GLU A 208 63.21 5.10 -10.98
N LEU A 209 62.89 3.84 -11.38
CA LEU A 209 63.73 2.77 -11.98
C LEU A 209 64.87 1.99 -11.24
N SER A 210 64.87 0.68 -11.60
CA SER A 210 65.94 -0.36 -11.61
C SER A 210 66.15 -1.20 -10.32
N ALA A 211 66.42 -2.52 -10.32
CA ALA A 211 66.48 -3.60 -11.32
C ALA A 211 66.70 -4.97 -10.59
N SER A 212 66.67 -6.07 -11.36
CA SER A 212 67.11 -7.46 -11.10
C SER A 212 66.09 -8.42 -10.46
N GLU A 213 65.92 -9.68 -10.88
CA GLU A 213 66.27 -10.44 -12.10
C GLU A 213 65.52 -11.80 -12.01
N GLU A 214 65.20 -12.37 -13.16
CA GLU A 214 64.51 -13.64 -13.48
C GLU A 214 65.40 -14.90 -13.22
N PRO A 215 64.95 -16.19 -13.29
CA PRO A 215 64.30 -16.82 -14.47
C PRO A 215 63.16 -17.84 -14.21
N THR A 216 62.08 -17.91 -15.00
CA THR A 216 61.83 -18.45 -16.38
C THR A 216 61.79 -19.98 -16.50
N GLU A 217 60.63 -20.51 -16.93
CA GLU A 217 60.36 -21.60 -17.90
C GLU A 217 58.86 -21.98 -17.81
N ALA A 218 58.05 -22.16 -18.86
CA ALA A 218 58.15 -21.99 -20.30
C ALA A 218 56.72 -21.90 -20.90
N GLU A 219 56.63 -21.35 -22.10
CA GLU A 219 55.43 -20.91 -22.84
C GLU A 219 54.49 -22.03 -23.36
N SER A 220 53.22 -21.68 -23.58
CA SER A 220 52.52 -22.01 -24.83
C SER A 220 51.52 -20.90 -25.19
N LYS A 221 51.70 -20.31 -26.38
CA LYS A 221 50.91 -19.21 -26.96
C LYS A 221 49.64 -19.71 -27.68
N GLU A 222 48.78 -18.73 -27.98
CA GLU A 222 47.61 -18.72 -28.88
C GLU A 222 46.33 -19.36 -28.30
N GLU A 223 45.14 -18.75 -28.31
CA GLU A 223 44.58 -17.76 -29.24
C GLU A 223 43.37 -17.04 -28.57
N ASN A 224 43.17 -15.77 -28.95
CA ASN A 224 42.05 -14.93 -28.54
C ASN A 224 40.69 -15.56 -28.88
N SER A 225 39.85 -15.84 -27.88
CA SER A 225 38.40 -15.78 -28.05
C SER A 225 37.73 -15.15 -26.83
N LYS A 226 37.22 -13.93 -27.01
CA LYS A 226 36.30 -13.26 -26.09
C LYS A 226 35.02 -14.08 -26.00
N LYS A 227 34.97 -15.07 -25.11
CA LYS A 227 33.72 -15.72 -24.71
C LYS A 227 33.00 -14.79 -23.74
N SER A 228 32.17 -13.92 -24.32
CA SER A 228 31.03 -13.30 -23.66
C SER A 228 30.26 -14.42 -22.94
N SER A 229 30.37 -14.48 -21.61
CA SER A 229 29.49 -15.27 -20.76
C SER A 229 28.10 -14.62 -20.78
N ARG A 230 27.38 -14.83 -21.88
CA ARG A 230 25.92 -14.65 -21.92
C ARG A 230 25.35 -15.61 -20.89
N LYS A 231 25.05 -15.09 -19.69
CA LYS A 231 24.18 -15.76 -18.72
C LYS A 231 22.91 -16.14 -19.48
N ARG A 232 22.78 -17.41 -19.85
CA ARG A 232 21.54 -17.95 -20.42
C ARG A 232 20.50 -17.84 -19.32
N GLN A 233 19.61 -16.86 -19.44
CA GLN A 233 18.33 -16.89 -18.73
C GLN A 233 17.66 -18.21 -19.12
N ILE A 234 17.63 -19.15 -18.19
CA ILE A 234 16.78 -20.33 -18.31
C ILE A 234 15.36 -19.78 -18.19
N GLN A 235 14.74 -19.49 -19.32
CA GLN A 235 13.31 -19.22 -19.38
C GLN A 235 12.61 -20.54 -19.08
N THR A 236 12.22 -20.76 -17.83
CA THR A 236 11.23 -21.77 -17.49
C THR A 236 9.90 -21.39 -18.16
N PRO A 237 9.29 -22.28 -18.96
CA PRO A 237 8.14 -21.96 -19.82
C PRO A 237 6.80 -21.76 -19.07
N LEU A 238 6.83 -21.64 -17.74
CA LEU A 238 5.65 -21.64 -16.87
C LEU A 238 5.35 -20.30 -16.18
N THR A 239 6.12 -19.25 -16.43
CA THR A 239 5.81 -17.90 -15.93
C THR A 239 5.53 -16.98 -17.11
N PRO A 240 4.26 -16.63 -17.40
CA PRO A 240 3.98 -15.57 -18.35
C PRO A 240 4.66 -14.29 -17.87
N LEU A 241 5.26 -13.53 -18.79
CA LEU A 241 5.89 -12.25 -18.52
C LEU A 241 4.79 -11.25 -18.11
N LEU A 242 4.44 -11.23 -16.81
CA LEU A 242 3.45 -10.31 -16.28
C LEU A 242 4.04 -8.89 -16.37
N LYS A 243 3.48 -8.05 -17.25
CA LYS A 243 3.86 -6.64 -17.33
C LYS A 243 3.25 -5.90 -16.13
N ASP A 244 3.95 -4.89 -15.62
CA ASP A 244 3.51 -4.12 -14.44
C ASP A 244 2.07 -3.59 -14.58
N ALA A 245 1.68 -3.17 -15.79
CA ALA A 245 0.31 -2.71 -16.09
C ALA A 245 -0.77 -3.77 -15.83
N SER A 246 -0.48 -5.06 -16.06
CA SER A 246 -1.44 -6.16 -15.86
C SER A 246 -1.75 -6.38 -14.38
N MET A 247 -0.84 -6.03 -13.47
CA MET A 247 -1.09 -6.11 -12.02
C MET A 247 -2.14 -5.08 -11.58
N TYR A 248 -2.00 -3.83 -12.01
CA TYR A 248 -2.96 -2.78 -11.66
C TYR A 248 -4.37 -3.08 -12.18
N VAL A 249 -4.47 -3.69 -13.36
CA VAL A 249 -5.75 -4.21 -13.88
C VAL A 249 -6.32 -5.32 -12.98
N SER A 250 -5.49 -6.20 -12.39
CA SER A 250 -5.96 -7.24 -11.47
C SER A 250 -6.57 -6.68 -10.17
N TRP A 251 -6.11 -5.50 -9.74
CA TRP A 251 -6.69 -4.74 -8.64
C TRP A 251 -7.89 -3.88 -9.06
N GLY A 252 -8.14 -3.72 -10.36
CA GLY A 252 -9.18 -2.84 -10.87
C GLY A 252 -8.91 -1.34 -10.69
N LEU A 253 -7.69 -0.95 -10.28
CA LEU A 253 -7.31 0.45 -10.04
C LEU A 253 -6.04 0.83 -10.81
N PRO A 254 -5.99 2.00 -11.47
CA PRO A 254 -4.77 2.51 -12.09
C PRO A 254 -3.66 2.78 -11.07
N LYS A 255 -2.40 2.59 -11.49
CA LYS A 255 -1.20 2.90 -10.68
C LYS A 255 -1.26 4.32 -10.09
N SER A 256 -1.62 5.30 -10.90
CA SER A 256 -1.69 6.70 -10.51
C SER A 256 -2.69 6.95 -9.38
N LEU A 257 -3.83 6.27 -9.37
CA LEU A 257 -4.84 6.43 -8.32
C LEU A 257 -4.40 5.79 -7.00
N ILE A 258 -3.72 4.64 -7.05
CA ILE A 258 -3.11 4.01 -5.86
C ILE A 258 -1.99 4.90 -5.31
N GLN A 259 -1.19 5.52 -6.18
CA GLN A 259 -0.16 6.47 -5.77
C GLN A 259 -0.77 7.71 -5.12
N LEU A 260 -1.88 8.25 -5.65
CA LEU A 260 -2.61 9.35 -4.99
C LEU A 260 -3.13 8.94 -3.61
N LEU A 261 -3.63 7.71 -3.43
CA LEU A 261 -4.00 7.21 -2.09
C LEU A 261 -2.82 7.22 -1.12
N HIS A 262 -1.65 6.75 -1.58
CA HIS A 262 -0.43 6.77 -0.76
C HIS A 262 0.00 8.19 -0.42
N GLU A 263 0.00 9.12 -1.39
CA GLU A 263 0.35 10.54 -1.16
C GLU A 263 -0.61 11.22 -0.17
N VAL A 264 -1.92 10.98 -0.28
CA VAL A 264 -2.92 11.50 0.68
C VAL A 264 -2.70 10.94 2.07
N THR A 265 -2.40 9.64 2.17
CA THR A 265 -2.12 8.97 3.44
C THR A 265 -0.87 9.57 4.08
N GLN A 266 0.23 9.69 3.34
CA GLN A 266 1.46 10.33 3.83
C GLN A 266 1.23 11.78 4.26
N LEU A 267 0.45 12.57 3.51
CA LEU A 267 0.19 13.96 3.86
C LEU A 267 -0.69 14.09 5.12
N ALA A 268 -1.69 13.22 5.28
CA ALA A 268 -2.48 13.13 6.52
C ALA A 268 -1.59 12.73 7.71
N ASN A 269 -0.65 11.83 7.48
CA ASN A 269 0.32 11.37 8.47
C ASN A 269 1.27 12.50 8.88
N HIS A 270 1.77 13.28 7.92
CA HIS A 270 2.57 14.49 8.18
C HIS A 270 1.78 15.50 9.01
N LYS A 271 0.51 15.75 8.68
CA LYS A 271 -0.37 16.63 9.45
C LYS A 271 -0.45 16.22 10.92
N ASN A 272 -0.64 14.92 11.20
CA ASN A 272 -0.70 14.42 12.57
C ASN A 272 0.61 14.66 13.32
N VAL A 273 1.76 14.43 12.68
CA VAL A 273 3.08 14.74 13.26
C VAL A 273 3.24 16.24 13.53
N PHE A 274 2.82 17.09 12.61
CA PHE A 274 2.87 18.55 12.75
C PHE A 274 1.99 19.05 13.90
N GLN A 275 0.77 18.54 14.01
CA GLN A 275 -0.13 18.84 15.13
C GLN A 275 0.47 18.41 16.47
N SER A 276 1.03 17.21 16.53
CA SER A 276 1.64 16.66 17.76
C SER A 276 2.88 17.44 18.22
N LYS A 277 3.61 18.07 17.29
CA LYS A 277 4.76 18.93 17.57
C LYS A 277 4.40 20.41 17.75
N GLY A 278 3.17 20.80 17.42
CA GLY A 278 2.74 22.20 17.40
C GLY A 278 3.42 23.05 16.32
N VAL A 279 3.91 22.44 15.23
CA VAL A 279 4.63 23.15 14.14
C VAL A 279 3.92 22.93 12.82
N THR A 280 3.59 24.02 12.10
CA THR A 280 3.00 23.96 10.75
C THR A 280 4.01 24.46 9.72
N PRO A 281 4.55 23.60 8.84
CA PRO A 281 5.45 24.04 7.78
C PRO A 281 4.75 25.00 6.81
N ARG A 282 5.48 25.99 6.29
CA ARG A 282 4.96 27.00 5.34
C ARG A 282 4.52 26.40 4.02
N ASN A 283 5.21 25.35 3.55
CA ASN A 283 4.88 24.68 2.30
C ASN A 283 3.67 23.72 2.44
N PHE A 284 3.26 23.41 3.67
CA PHE A 284 2.19 22.43 3.90
C PHE A 284 0.85 22.80 3.26
N PRO A 285 0.34 24.06 3.36
CA PRO A 285 -0.89 24.45 2.66
C PRO A 285 -0.80 24.36 1.14
N ARG A 286 0.37 24.69 0.55
CA ARG A 286 0.60 24.56 -0.90
C ARG A 286 0.50 23.10 -1.33
N LEU A 287 1.19 22.20 -0.63
CA LEU A 287 1.14 20.76 -0.91
C LEU A 287 -0.27 20.18 -0.76
N CYS A 288 -1.07 20.68 0.19
CA CYS A 288 -2.48 20.30 0.31
C CYS A 288 -3.28 20.72 -0.94
N ALA A 289 -3.16 22.00 -1.35
CA ALA A 289 -3.86 22.51 -2.53
C ALA A 289 -3.48 21.76 -3.81
N GLU A 290 -2.18 21.54 -4.04
CA GLU A 290 -1.69 20.78 -5.20
C GLU A 290 -2.23 19.34 -5.22
N LEU A 291 -2.33 18.68 -4.06
CA LEU A 291 -2.86 17.32 -3.97
C LEU A 291 -4.38 17.29 -4.20
N GLU A 292 -5.12 18.27 -3.69
CA GLU A 292 -6.56 18.40 -3.96
C GLU A 292 -6.82 18.59 -5.46
N ASP A 293 -6.07 19.49 -6.11
CA ASP A 293 -6.18 19.74 -7.54
C ASP A 293 -5.83 18.49 -8.36
N LYS A 294 -4.81 17.74 -7.95
CA LYS A 294 -4.48 16.45 -8.58
C LYS A 294 -5.64 15.47 -8.50
N ILE A 295 -6.28 15.31 -7.34
CA ILE A 295 -7.41 14.36 -7.18
C ILE A 295 -8.64 14.81 -7.98
N MET A 296 -8.92 16.12 -7.99
CA MET A 296 -10.08 16.69 -8.67
C MET A 296 -9.97 16.64 -10.19
N ASN A 297 -8.77 16.87 -10.73
CA ASN A 297 -8.51 16.88 -12.16
C ASN A 297 -8.09 15.51 -12.71
N TRP A 298 -7.93 14.50 -11.84
CA TRP A 298 -7.57 13.16 -12.26
C TRP A 298 -8.67 12.54 -13.13
N ASN A 299 -8.28 12.03 -14.30
CA ASN A 299 -9.18 11.37 -15.23
C ASN A 299 -8.70 9.95 -15.55
N VAL A 300 -9.63 8.99 -15.53
CA VAL A 300 -9.37 7.58 -15.88
C VAL A 300 -8.85 7.44 -17.30
N GLU A 301 -9.36 8.25 -18.23
CA GLU A 301 -9.09 8.15 -19.66
C GLU A 301 -7.63 8.44 -20.02
N ASP A 302 -6.91 9.18 -19.18
CA ASP A 302 -5.49 9.48 -19.37
C ASP A 302 -4.62 8.23 -19.19
N TYR A 303 -5.11 7.26 -18.40
CA TYR A 303 -4.37 6.04 -18.06
C TYR A 303 -4.92 4.81 -18.77
N TRP A 304 -6.25 4.70 -18.89
CA TRP A 304 -6.93 3.55 -19.47
C TRP A 304 -7.88 3.95 -20.60
N LYS A 305 -7.80 3.22 -21.71
CA LYS A 305 -8.76 3.34 -22.80
C LYS A 305 -10.00 2.50 -22.48
N LEU A 306 -11.06 3.14 -22.02
CA LEU A 306 -12.31 2.47 -21.64
C LEU A 306 -13.46 2.65 -22.65
N HIS A 307 -13.38 3.66 -23.50
CA HIS A 307 -14.39 4.02 -24.48
C HIS A 307 -13.88 3.92 -25.92
N HIS A 308 -14.78 3.54 -26.83
CA HIS A 308 -14.68 3.84 -28.25
C HIS A 308 -15.52 5.09 -28.56
N ASN A 309 -15.00 5.92 -29.46
CA ASN A 309 -15.75 7.05 -30.00
C ASN A 309 -16.50 6.54 -31.23
N GLU A 310 -17.81 6.34 -31.09
CA GLU A 310 -18.67 6.06 -32.22
C GLU A 310 -19.14 7.38 -32.81
N PHE A 311 -18.79 7.63 -34.07
CA PHE A 311 -19.25 8.80 -34.79
C PHE A 311 -20.59 8.49 -35.42
N ASN A 312 -21.64 9.20 -35.00
CA ASN A 312 -22.94 9.10 -35.64
C ASN A 312 -23.03 10.14 -36.77
N PRO A 313 -23.00 9.73 -38.06
CA PRO A 313 -22.99 10.65 -39.19
C PRO A 313 -24.28 11.46 -39.35
N ILE A 314 -25.35 11.10 -38.64
CA ILE A 314 -26.65 11.77 -38.71
C ILE A 314 -26.73 12.94 -37.70
N SER A 315 -26.19 12.76 -36.50
CA SER A 315 -26.23 13.79 -35.45
C SER A 315 -24.98 14.68 -35.41
N ASN A 316 -23.91 14.33 -36.14
CA ASN A 316 -22.60 15.00 -36.04
C ASN A 316 -22.05 15.04 -34.60
N VAL A 317 -22.50 14.14 -33.73
CA VAL A 317 -22.04 14.01 -32.34
C VAL A 317 -21.32 12.68 -32.20
N ALA A 318 -20.09 12.73 -31.71
CA ALA A 318 -19.35 11.53 -31.30
C ALA A 318 -19.86 11.10 -29.92
N THR A 319 -20.48 9.92 -29.85
CA THR A 319 -20.91 9.33 -28.57
C THR A 319 -19.85 8.37 -28.07
N LYS A 320 -19.46 8.51 -26.80
CA LYS A 320 -18.57 7.57 -26.13
C LYS A 320 -19.36 6.31 -25.77
N VAL A 321 -18.91 5.16 -26.26
CA VAL A 321 -19.49 3.84 -25.96
C VAL A 321 -18.42 3.00 -25.26
N PHE A 322 -18.77 2.31 -24.18
CA PHE A 322 -17.83 1.44 -23.49
C PHE A 322 -17.39 0.28 -24.38
N ILE A 323 -16.11 -0.07 -24.34
CA ILE A 323 -15.54 -1.16 -25.14
C ILE A 323 -16.18 -2.50 -24.77
N SER A 324 -16.45 -2.70 -23.49
CA SER A 324 -17.18 -3.86 -22.98
C SER A 324 -17.75 -3.58 -21.60
N SER A 325 -18.67 -4.44 -21.17
CA SER A 325 -19.16 -4.62 -19.80
C SER A 325 -18.07 -4.53 -18.72
N PHE A 326 -16.94 -5.22 -18.94
CA PHE A 326 -15.77 -5.14 -18.05
C PHE A 326 -15.16 -3.73 -17.98
N HIS A 327 -15.03 -3.02 -19.10
CA HIS A 327 -14.51 -1.64 -19.11
C HIS A 327 -15.47 -0.67 -18.44
N GLU A 328 -16.79 -0.88 -18.59
CA GLU A 328 -17.81 -0.12 -17.87
C GLU A 328 -17.71 -0.36 -16.35
N GLY A 329 -17.56 -1.63 -15.93
CA GLY A 329 -17.33 -1.96 -14.53
C GLY A 329 -16.06 -1.32 -13.96
N LEU A 330 -14.94 -1.38 -14.69
CA LEU A 330 -13.70 -0.68 -14.28
C LEU A 330 -13.92 0.83 -14.12
N PHE A 331 -14.63 1.47 -15.07
CA PHE A 331 -14.94 2.89 -14.97
C PHE A 331 -15.70 3.24 -13.68
N TYR A 332 -16.75 2.47 -13.36
CA TYR A 332 -17.53 2.71 -12.15
C TYR A 332 -16.74 2.41 -10.87
N TYR A 333 -15.93 1.36 -10.85
CA TYR A 333 -15.10 1.06 -9.68
C TYR A 333 -14.09 2.17 -9.41
N VAL A 334 -13.38 2.62 -10.45
CA VAL A 334 -12.40 3.71 -10.35
C VAL A 334 -13.08 5.03 -9.96
N THR A 335 -14.25 5.33 -10.51
CA THR A 335 -15.05 6.51 -10.13
C THR A 335 -15.47 6.46 -8.66
N SER A 336 -15.91 5.29 -8.18
CA SER A 336 -16.27 5.09 -6.78
C SER A 336 -15.07 5.34 -5.86
N PHE A 337 -13.91 4.80 -6.23
CA PHE A 337 -12.67 4.94 -5.49
C PHE A 337 -12.14 6.37 -5.45
N GLN A 338 -12.11 7.08 -6.59
CA GLN A 338 -11.66 8.48 -6.67
C GLN A 338 -12.53 9.39 -5.79
N ASN A 339 -13.85 9.22 -5.82
CA ASN A 339 -14.74 10.02 -4.98
C ASN A 339 -14.55 9.70 -3.49
N ALA A 340 -14.33 8.43 -3.13
CA ALA A 340 -13.98 8.06 -1.76
C ALA A 340 -12.63 8.64 -1.33
N LEU A 341 -11.63 8.66 -2.22
CA LEU A 341 -10.34 9.29 -1.97
C LEU A 341 -10.46 10.81 -1.74
N LEU A 342 -11.35 11.49 -2.47
CA LEU A 342 -11.62 12.90 -2.21
C LEU A 342 -12.30 13.13 -0.84
N VAL A 343 -13.23 12.25 -0.45
CA VAL A 343 -13.84 12.29 0.90
C VAL A 343 -12.77 12.07 1.96
N TYR A 344 -11.90 11.08 1.77
CA TYR A 344 -10.76 10.78 2.63
C TYR A 344 -9.84 12.00 2.82
N TYR A 345 -9.44 12.63 1.70
CA TYR A 345 -8.65 13.85 1.70
C TYR A 345 -9.36 14.97 2.48
N LYS A 346 -10.62 15.29 2.14
CA LYS A 346 -11.39 16.40 2.74
C LYS A 346 -11.64 16.21 4.24
N ARG A 347 -11.78 14.97 4.71
CA ARG A 347 -11.94 14.67 6.13
C ARG A 347 -10.62 14.81 6.89
N LEU A 348 -9.54 14.20 6.41
CA LEU A 348 -8.30 14.12 7.19
C LEU A 348 -7.43 15.36 7.10
N ILE A 349 -7.36 16.03 5.94
CA ILE A 349 -6.39 17.10 5.70
C ILE A 349 -6.96 18.49 6.00
N PRO A 350 -8.00 19.01 5.32
CA PRO A 350 -8.59 20.29 5.70
C PRO A 350 -9.52 20.17 6.91
N GLY A 351 -10.04 18.97 7.23
CA GLY A 351 -10.97 18.80 8.35
C GLY A 351 -12.35 19.39 8.05
N ASN A 352 -12.78 19.31 6.79
CA ASN A 352 -14.01 19.94 6.35
C ASN A 352 -15.24 19.35 7.05
N PRO A 353 -16.29 20.16 7.30
CA PRO A 353 -17.53 19.66 7.86
C PRO A 353 -18.15 18.64 6.90
N ILE A 354 -18.80 17.62 7.47
CA ILE A 354 -19.36 16.47 6.75
C ILE A 354 -20.28 16.91 5.59
N GLN A 355 -21.00 18.01 5.76
CA GLN A 355 -21.93 18.55 4.78
C GLN A 355 -21.24 18.97 3.46
N ALA A 356 -19.97 19.36 3.49
CA ALA A 356 -19.27 19.94 2.34
C ALA A 356 -18.98 18.94 1.20
N TYR A 357 -18.99 17.64 1.49
CA TYR A 357 -18.61 16.59 0.53
C TYR A 357 -19.62 15.44 0.42
N GLN A 358 -20.84 15.60 0.93
CA GLN A 358 -21.92 14.62 0.76
C GLN A 358 -22.20 14.24 -0.70
N LYS A 359 -22.05 15.21 -1.63
CA LYS A 359 -22.21 14.96 -3.07
C LYS A 359 -21.18 13.95 -3.60
N ASN A 360 -19.97 13.92 -3.05
CA ASN A 360 -18.95 12.95 -3.43
C ASN A 360 -19.26 11.56 -2.87
N ILE A 361 -19.82 11.47 -1.67
CA ILE A 361 -20.31 10.22 -1.08
C ILE A 361 -21.42 9.63 -1.95
N GLU A 362 -22.41 10.44 -2.33
CA GLU A 362 -23.50 10.02 -3.22
C GLU A 362 -22.97 9.48 -4.55
N LYS A 363 -22.07 10.21 -5.22
CA LYS A 363 -21.42 9.73 -6.46
C LYS A 363 -20.65 8.43 -6.27
N SER A 364 -19.97 8.26 -5.14
CA SER A 364 -19.20 7.04 -4.85
C SER A 364 -20.11 5.82 -4.69
N LEU A 365 -21.21 5.98 -3.94
CA LEU A 365 -22.20 4.92 -3.73
C LEU A 365 -22.97 4.61 -5.01
N GLU A 366 -23.40 5.62 -5.78
CA GLU A 366 -24.04 5.43 -7.09
C GLU A 366 -23.17 4.65 -8.08
N ALA A 367 -21.88 4.98 -8.15
CA ALA A 367 -20.95 4.26 -9.01
C ALA A 367 -20.80 2.80 -8.55
N MET A 368 -20.74 2.56 -7.23
CA MET A 368 -20.68 1.20 -6.70
C MET A 368 -21.97 0.41 -6.95
N GLU A 369 -23.15 1.03 -6.85
CA GLU A 369 -24.43 0.40 -7.19
C GLU A 369 -24.48 0.00 -8.68
N LYS A 370 -23.99 0.86 -9.58
CA LYS A 370 -23.90 0.55 -11.01
C LYS A 370 -22.95 -0.61 -11.29
N LEU A 371 -21.78 -0.64 -10.63
CA LEU A 371 -20.83 -1.75 -10.71
C LEU A 371 -21.48 -3.08 -10.32
N LEU A 372 -22.14 -3.13 -9.17
CA LEU A 372 -22.79 -4.36 -8.68
C LEU A 372 -24.02 -4.74 -9.50
N GLY A 373 -24.70 -3.74 -10.09
CA GLY A 373 -25.77 -3.95 -11.05
C GLY A 373 -25.31 -4.63 -12.36
N LEU A 374 -24.08 -4.36 -12.80
CA LEU A 374 -23.47 -5.03 -13.95
C LEU A 374 -23.05 -6.47 -13.62
N ASP A 375 -22.47 -6.71 -12.45
CA ASP A 375 -22.08 -8.06 -11.99
C ASP A 375 -23.31 -9.01 -12.01
N ALA A 376 -24.45 -8.53 -11.50
CA ALA A 376 -25.70 -9.29 -11.50
C ALA A 376 -26.26 -9.59 -12.91
N LYS A 377 -26.08 -8.69 -13.88
CA LYS A 377 -26.67 -8.81 -15.23
C LYS A 377 -25.78 -9.57 -16.20
N GLU A 378 -24.48 -9.33 -16.15
CA GLU A 378 -23.52 -9.76 -17.19
C GLU A 378 -22.55 -10.83 -16.69
N LYS A 379 -22.69 -11.28 -15.43
CA LYS A 379 -21.83 -12.29 -14.78
C LYS A 379 -20.34 -11.92 -14.76
N VAL A 380 -20.04 -10.62 -14.78
CA VAL A 380 -18.67 -10.12 -14.64
C VAL A 380 -18.37 -10.00 -13.14
N GLN A 381 -17.68 -11.00 -12.59
CA GLN A 381 -17.37 -11.06 -11.16
C GLN A 381 -16.34 -9.98 -10.78
N PHE A 382 -16.82 -8.87 -10.23
CA PHE A 382 -15.97 -7.85 -9.59
C PHE A 382 -15.87 -8.13 -8.09
N SER A 383 -14.67 -7.93 -7.53
CA SER A 383 -14.42 -7.99 -6.08
C SER A 383 -13.85 -6.66 -5.62
N PRO A 384 -14.67 -5.58 -5.55
CA PRO A 384 -14.20 -4.28 -5.11
C PRO A 384 -13.75 -4.33 -3.65
N SER A 385 -12.72 -3.54 -3.34
CA SER A 385 -12.30 -3.29 -1.95
C SER A 385 -13.46 -2.72 -1.12
N PHE A 386 -13.52 -3.07 0.17
CA PHE A 386 -14.46 -2.48 1.12
C PHE A 386 -14.07 -1.05 1.54
N TRP A 387 -12.86 -0.62 1.23
CA TRP A 387 -12.31 0.68 1.62
C TRP A 387 -13.23 1.87 1.24
N PRO A 388 -13.74 2.00 -0.01
CA PRO A 388 -14.63 3.11 -0.36
C PRO A 388 -15.93 3.13 0.47
N LEU A 389 -16.49 1.95 0.78
CA LEU A 389 -17.68 1.84 1.61
C LEU A 389 -17.43 2.27 3.05
N LEU A 390 -16.29 1.89 3.62
CA LEU A 390 -15.92 2.32 4.96
C LEU A 390 -15.76 3.84 5.01
N ILE A 391 -14.95 4.42 4.12
CA ILE A 391 -14.66 5.86 4.12
C ILE A 391 -15.94 6.68 3.90
N CYS A 392 -16.68 6.38 2.82
CA CYS A 392 -17.90 7.11 2.51
C CYS A 392 -19.01 6.87 3.55
N GLY A 393 -19.14 5.63 4.05
CA GLY A 393 -20.15 5.27 5.05
C GLY A 393 -19.94 5.96 6.39
N CYS A 394 -18.69 6.16 6.82
CA CYS A 394 -18.38 6.83 8.07
C CYS A 394 -18.83 8.29 8.04
N ASP A 395 -18.72 8.99 6.90
CA ASP A 395 -19.03 10.42 6.80
C ASP A 395 -20.42 10.71 6.19
N ILE A 396 -21.40 9.84 6.35
CA ILE A 396 -22.78 10.16 5.96
C ILE A 396 -23.40 11.16 6.95
N ASP A 397 -24.03 12.21 6.43
CA ASP A 397 -24.83 13.18 7.21
C ASP A 397 -26.20 12.59 7.56
N LEU A 398 -26.23 11.73 8.60
CA LEU A 398 -27.42 10.95 8.99
C LEU A 398 -28.71 11.78 9.15
N PRO A 399 -28.71 12.98 9.78
CA PRO A 399 -29.92 13.77 9.94
C PRO A 399 -30.61 14.16 8.62
N LYS A 400 -29.85 14.31 7.53
CA LYS A 400 -30.36 14.77 6.23
C LYS A 400 -30.39 13.67 5.16
N ARG A 401 -29.52 12.67 5.29
CA ARG A 401 -29.23 11.68 4.25
C ARG A 401 -29.30 10.24 4.77
N ALA A 402 -30.35 9.91 5.51
CA ALA A 402 -30.63 8.54 5.96
C ALA A 402 -30.76 7.55 4.77
N ASP A 403 -31.14 8.03 3.59
CA ASP A 403 -31.14 7.29 2.34
C ASP A 403 -29.76 6.71 1.99
N LEU A 404 -28.69 7.50 2.16
CA LEU A 404 -27.33 7.06 1.87
C LEU A 404 -26.87 5.97 2.84
N GLN A 405 -27.32 6.01 4.09
CA GLN A 405 -27.03 4.97 5.08
C GLN A 405 -27.65 3.64 4.64
N GLU A 406 -28.92 3.64 4.27
CA GLU A 406 -29.61 2.43 3.79
C GLU A 406 -28.96 1.87 2.52
N ARG A 407 -28.60 2.74 1.57
CA ARG A 407 -27.88 2.37 0.35
C ARG A 407 -26.52 1.72 0.66
N CYS A 408 -25.73 2.31 1.56
CA CYS A 408 -24.47 1.74 2.02
C CYS A 408 -24.67 0.35 2.67
N GLN A 409 -25.69 0.19 3.52
CA GLN A 409 -26.03 -1.09 4.12
C GLN A 409 -26.48 -2.14 3.11
N ASN A 410 -27.15 -1.74 2.03
CA ASN A 410 -27.57 -2.65 0.98
C ASN A 410 -26.40 -3.09 0.10
N LEU A 411 -25.45 -2.19 -0.18
CA LEU A 411 -24.24 -2.49 -0.96
C LEU A 411 -23.37 -3.59 -0.32
N TRP A 412 -23.15 -3.57 0.99
CA TRP A 412 -22.30 -4.59 1.61
C TRP A 412 -22.94 -5.98 1.76
N LYS A 413 -24.22 -6.14 1.37
CA LYS A 413 -24.93 -7.43 1.41
C LYS A 413 -24.67 -8.28 0.16
N PHE A 414 -24.15 -7.66 -0.90
CA PHE A 414 -23.80 -8.34 -2.15
C PHE A 414 -22.72 -9.42 -1.92
N GLU A 415 -22.76 -10.47 -2.75
CA GLU A 415 -21.87 -11.64 -2.64
C GLU A 415 -20.38 -11.28 -2.70
N CYS A 416 -20.01 -10.25 -3.48
CA CYS A 416 -18.63 -9.78 -3.60
C CYS A 416 -18.00 -9.38 -2.25
N PHE A 417 -18.81 -8.86 -1.32
CA PHE A 417 -18.36 -8.47 0.02
C PHE A 417 -18.45 -9.60 1.07
N LYS A 418 -18.84 -10.81 0.67
CA LYS A 418 -18.82 -12.00 1.54
C LYS A 418 -17.52 -12.80 1.44
N LYS A 419 -16.64 -12.47 0.49
CA LYS A 419 -15.34 -13.12 0.29
C LYS A 419 -14.41 -12.99 1.50
N TYR A 420 -14.44 -11.83 2.15
CA TYR A 420 -13.67 -11.53 3.37
C TYR A 420 -14.60 -11.13 4.50
N ASN A 421 -14.10 -11.26 5.73
CA ASN A 421 -14.87 -10.94 6.92
C ASN A 421 -14.69 -9.46 7.31
N TYR A 422 -15.47 -8.58 6.70
CA TYR A 422 -15.47 -7.13 6.98
C TYR A 422 -16.25 -6.73 8.25
N TRP A 423 -16.40 -7.63 9.21
CA TRP A 423 -17.22 -7.40 10.41
C TRP A 423 -16.74 -6.20 11.24
N ARG A 424 -15.41 -6.02 11.39
CA ARG A 424 -14.85 -4.85 12.10
C ARG A 424 -15.19 -3.54 11.41
N SER A 425 -15.05 -3.46 10.10
CA SER A 425 -15.41 -2.27 9.32
C SER A 425 -16.91 -1.95 9.45
N LYS A 426 -17.77 -2.98 9.44
CA LYS A 426 -19.21 -2.81 9.71
C LYS A 426 -19.48 -2.34 11.14
N GLN A 427 -18.76 -2.85 12.12
CA GLN A 427 -18.88 -2.43 13.52
C GLN A 427 -18.49 -0.96 13.71
N ILE A 428 -17.41 -0.50 13.06
CA ILE A 428 -17.01 0.92 13.05
C ILE A 428 -18.15 1.79 12.50
N LEU A 429 -18.76 1.38 11.38
CA LEU A 429 -19.87 2.12 10.77
C LEU A 429 -21.07 2.22 11.71
N TYR A 430 -21.49 1.11 12.31
CA TYR A 430 -22.60 1.10 13.26
C TYR A 430 -22.33 1.95 14.50
N GLU A 431 -21.12 1.92 15.04
CA GLU A 431 -20.74 2.72 16.20
C GLU A 431 -20.78 4.21 15.89
N ILE A 432 -20.14 4.64 14.79
CA ILE A 432 -20.13 6.04 14.36
C ILE A 432 -21.55 6.53 14.13
N TRP A 433 -22.39 5.71 13.50
CA TRP A 433 -23.78 6.09 13.28
C TRP A 433 -24.57 6.21 14.59
N SER A 434 -24.37 5.28 15.51
CA SER A 434 -25.02 5.30 16.83
C SER A 434 -24.63 6.56 17.62
N ARG A 435 -23.33 6.85 17.77
CA ARG A 435 -22.85 8.01 18.52
C ARG A 435 -23.24 9.34 17.88
N ARG A 436 -23.23 9.43 16.54
CA ARG A 436 -23.73 10.62 15.83
C ARG A 436 -25.22 10.88 16.08
N THR A 437 -26.04 9.83 16.14
CA THR A 437 -27.48 9.98 16.37
C THR A 437 -27.83 10.22 17.85
N GLN A 438 -27.13 9.57 18.78
CA GLN A 438 -27.45 9.62 20.21
C GLN A 438 -26.75 10.74 20.97
N GLU A 439 -25.46 10.97 20.67
CA GLU A 439 -24.57 11.85 21.44
C GLU A 439 -24.23 13.14 20.65
N GLY A 440 -24.47 13.14 19.33
CA GLY A 440 -24.16 14.28 18.47
C GLY A 440 -22.67 14.45 18.19
N GLU A 441 -21.85 13.42 18.45
CA GLU A 441 -20.41 13.48 18.26
C GLU A 441 -20.01 13.47 16.77
N ASN A 442 -19.06 14.31 16.39
CA ASN A 442 -18.52 14.37 15.03
C ASN A 442 -17.27 13.46 14.88
N LEU A 443 -17.44 12.17 15.15
CA LEU A 443 -16.36 11.18 15.03
C LEU A 443 -16.11 10.80 13.56
N GLY A 444 -14.84 10.64 13.20
CA GLY A 444 -14.41 10.04 11.93
C GLY A 444 -13.94 8.61 12.12
N PHE A 445 -13.72 7.91 11.02
CA PHE A 445 -13.29 6.50 11.07
C PHE A 445 -11.92 6.34 11.75
N MET A 446 -10.98 7.29 11.55
CA MET A 446 -9.67 7.29 12.22
C MET A 446 -9.76 7.51 13.74
N ASP A 447 -10.83 8.14 14.23
CA ASP A 447 -11.03 8.30 15.67
C ASP A 447 -11.39 6.94 16.30
N MET A 448 -12.22 6.15 15.63
CA MET A 448 -12.54 4.78 16.04
C MET A 448 -11.34 3.84 15.99
N ILE A 449 -10.51 3.94 14.94
CA ILE A 449 -9.28 3.15 14.80
C ILE A 449 -8.34 3.44 15.98
N ARG A 450 -8.19 4.72 16.36
CA ARG A 450 -7.38 5.13 17.52
C ARG A 450 -7.98 4.70 18.85
N GLU A 451 -9.29 4.84 19.03
CA GLU A 451 -9.97 4.48 20.29
C GLU A 451 -9.94 2.97 20.56
N TRP A 452 -10.14 2.16 19.51
CA TRP A 452 -10.21 0.71 19.63
C TRP A 452 -8.85 0.02 19.50
N ASP A 453 -7.79 0.77 19.18
CA ASP A 453 -6.44 0.26 18.95
C ASP A 453 -6.43 -0.91 17.96
N ILE A 454 -7.07 -0.70 16.81
CA ILE A 454 -7.19 -1.69 15.74
C ILE A 454 -6.52 -1.20 14.47
N VAL A 455 -6.11 -2.14 13.63
CA VAL A 455 -5.67 -1.84 12.26
C VAL A 455 -6.42 -2.73 11.28
N LEU A 456 -6.75 -2.18 10.11
CA LEU A 456 -7.46 -2.90 9.06
C LEU A 456 -6.54 -3.09 7.84
N CYS A 457 -6.86 -4.05 7.00
CA CYS A 457 -6.22 -4.21 5.70
C CYS A 457 -7.31 -4.42 4.66
N LEU A 458 -7.79 -3.32 4.07
CA LEU A 458 -8.92 -3.33 3.14
C LEU A 458 -8.50 -3.35 1.67
N GLY A 459 -7.28 -3.79 1.38
CA GLY A 459 -6.73 -3.94 0.03
C GLY A 459 -7.42 -5.04 -0.75
#